data_AF-A0AA38F307-F1
#
_entry.id   AF-A0AA38F307-F1
#
_cell.length_a   1.000
_cell.length_b   1.000
_cell.length_c   1.000
_cell.angle_alpha   90.00
_cell.angle_beta   90.00
_cell.angle_gamma   90.00
#
_symmetry.space_group_name_H-M   'P 1'
#
loop_
_entity.id
_entity.type
_entity.pdbx_description
1 polymer ?
#
loop_
_entity_poly.entity_id
_entity_poly.type
_entity_poly.pdbx_seq_one_letter_code
_entity_poly.pdbx_strand_id
1 'polypeptide(L)'
;MEIVNVSEYEAVAKQKLPKMVFDYYASGAEDQWTLKENRNAFERIRFRPRVLVDVSKIDTSTTVLGFKISMPIMIAPTAMQKMAHPDGELATARAASAAGTIMTLSSWSTSSVEEVSSTGPGIRFFQLYVLKDRHVVAQLVRRAENAGFRAIVLTVDTPRLGRREADIRNRFILPSHLTLKNFEGLDLGTKKKTEDSGLASYVANQIDRSLSWKDVKWLQTITHLPILVKGVITAEDTRLAVQASVAGIIVSNHGARQLDYVPATINCLEEVVKAAQGQVPVFLDGGVRRGTDVFKALALGASGVFIGRPVVFALAAEGEAGVRKVLQMLHDEFELAMSLAGCCSVKDINHNYIQTEADMFRALSSSGQKRPEPAGLAEMRTNSPKKVGHLGREDANRKNLSRSTGTFGTNGHELAGSAKISTRSTVPNGTKGRVGRGSPKEPKANHAAPRVIGRMRDKEAHFGRIGGLCPKRFGTSGTKRREGRERAGRSTNQIMTRVTREKVKKSKGEFSSTKREPKSRQG
;
A
#
# COMPACT_ATOMS: atom_id res chain seq x y z
N MET A 1 -3.76 -26.58 -17.29
CA MET A 1 -4.32 -26.37 -15.94
C MET A 1 -4.70 -24.91 -15.85
N GLU A 2 -5.90 -24.60 -15.37
CA GLU A 2 -6.38 -23.21 -15.28
C GLU A 2 -5.81 -22.53 -14.02
N ILE A 3 -5.49 -21.24 -14.12
CA ILE A 3 -5.15 -20.40 -12.96
C ILE A 3 -6.45 -20.02 -12.24
N VAL A 4 -6.56 -20.40 -10.97
CA VAL A 4 -7.74 -20.22 -10.11
C VAL A 4 -7.46 -19.37 -8.88
N ASN A 5 -6.22 -18.92 -8.67
CA ASN A 5 -5.91 -17.93 -7.64
C ASN A 5 -4.67 -17.07 -7.94
N VAL A 6 -4.57 -15.94 -7.25
CA VAL A 6 -3.50 -14.95 -7.42
C VAL A 6 -2.09 -15.51 -7.13
N SER A 7 -1.94 -16.48 -6.23
CA SER A 7 -0.63 -17.03 -5.87
C SER A 7 -0.02 -17.93 -6.95
N GLU A 8 -0.82 -18.53 -7.83
CA GLU A 8 -0.33 -19.37 -8.93
C GLU A 8 0.45 -18.57 -9.99
N TYR A 9 0.11 -17.28 -10.17
CA TYR A 9 0.86 -16.39 -11.05
C TYR A 9 2.33 -16.23 -10.64
N GLU A 10 2.66 -16.37 -9.35
CA GLU A 10 4.06 -16.33 -8.88
C GLU A 10 4.87 -17.52 -9.42
N ALA A 11 4.27 -18.71 -9.46
CA ALA A 11 4.91 -19.90 -10.02
C ALA A 11 5.10 -19.79 -11.55
N VAL A 12 4.10 -19.28 -12.27
CA VAL A 12 4.18 -19.03 -13.72
C VAL A 12 5.24 -17.96 -14.03
N ALA A 13 5.26 -16.86 -13.27
CA ALA A 13 6.27 -15.81 -13.42
C ALA A 13 7.69 -16.35 -13.15
N LYS A 14 7.87 -17.22 -12.14
CA LYS A 14 9.15 -17.88 -11.85
C LYS A 14 9.66 -18.77 -12.97
N GLN A 15 8.76 -19.39 -13.73
CA GLN A 15 9.10 -20.23 -14.88
C GLN A 15 9.43 -19.41 -16.14
N LYS A 16 8.76 -18.26 -16.34
CA LYS A 16 8.92 -17.42 -17.54
C LYS A 16 10.03 -16.38 -17.44
N LEU A 17 10.24 -15.78 -16.27
CA LEU A 17 11.18 -14.67 -16.11
C LEU A 17 12.62 -15.16 -15.96
N PRO A 18 13.62 -14.41 -16.48
CA PRO A 18 15.02 -14.61 -16.11
C PRO A 18 15.19 -14.53 -14.58
N LYS A 19 15.99 -15.44 -14.00
CA LYS A 19 16.20 -15.54 -12.55
C LYS A 19 16.45 -14.19 -11.86
N MET A 20 17.30 -13.35 -12.44
CA MET A 20 17.60 -12.00 -11.94
C MET A 20 16.36 -11.11 -11.80
N VAL A 21 15.43 -11.19 -12.76
CA VAL A 21 14.21 -10.39 -12.80
C VAL A 21 13.15 -10.96 -11.85
N PHE A 22 12.97 -12.29 -11.83
CA PHE A 22 12.07 -12.94 -10.87
C PHE A 22 12.50 -12.62 -9.43
N ASP A 23 13.77 -12.87 -9.10
CA ASP A 23 14.32 -12.62 -7.77
C ASP A 23 14.20 -11.13 -7.38
N TYR A 24 14.45 -10.21 -8.32
CA TYR A 24 14.29 -8.77 -8.08
C TYR A 24 12.88 -8.44 -7.57
N TYR A 25 11.82 -9.01 -8.16
CA TYR A 25 10.45 -8.79 -7.72
C TYR A 25 10.08 -9.61 -6.47
N ALA A 26 10.48 -10.88 -6.43
CA ALA A 26 10.08 -11.81 -5.37
C ALA A 26 10.75 -11.47 -4.02
N SER A 27 12.04 -11.12 -4.02
CA SER A 27 12.83 -11.10 -2.78
C SER A 27 12.30 -10.13 -1.72
N GLY A 28 12.53 -10.50 -0.46
CA GLY A 28 12.52 -9.62 0.69
C GLY A 28 13.91 -9.06 0.99
N ALA A 29 14.06 -8.43 2.15
CA ALA A 29 15.34 -8.13 2.77
C ALA A 29 15.90 -9.36 3.50
N GLU A 30 17.22 -9.54 3.45
CA GLU A 30 18.01 -10.46 4.29
C GLU A 30 17.43 -11.89 4.35
N ASP A 31 17.08 -12.42 5.53
CA ASP A 31 16.53 -13.77 5.70
C ASP A 31 15.05 -13.89 5.26
N GLN A 32 14.43 -12.77 4.92
CA GLN A 32 13.06 -12.63 4.39
C GLN A 32 11.98 -13.10 5.37
N TRP A 33 12.22 -12.96 6.68
CA TRP A 33 11.28 -13.35 7.72
C TRP A 33 9.94 -12.59 7.58
N THR A 34 9.99 -11.26 7.48
CA THR A 34 8.81 -10.40 7.30
C THR A 34 8.10 -10.69 5.97
N LEU A 35 8.80 -11.21 4.94
CA LEU A 35 8.18 -11.56 3.66
C LEU A 35 7.21 -12.74 3.83
N LYS A 36 7.66 -13.77 4.55
CA LYS A 36 6.82 -14.92 4.91
C LYS A 36 5.72 -14.50 5.89
N GLU A 37 6.08 -13.76 6.93
CA GLU A 37 5.15 -13.34 7.98
C GLU A 37 4.03 -12.43 7.46
N ASN A 38 4.29 -11.56 6.47
CA ASN A 38 3.26 -10.81 5.75
C ASN A 38 2.14 -11.69 5.16
N ARG A 39 2.42 -12.95 4.79
CA ARG A 39 1.40 -13.91 4.35
C ARG A 39 0.78 -14.63 5.54
N ASN A 40 1.61 -15.23 6.38
CA ASN A 40 1.18 -16.06 7.51
C ASN A 40 0.28 -15.30 8.51
N ALA A 41 0.49 -14.00 8.69
CA ALA A 41 -0.28 -13.20 9.63
C ALA A 41 -1.79 -13.14 9.32
N PHE A 42 -2.19 -13.20 8.05
CA PHE A 42 -3.60 -13.28 7.69
C PHE A 42 -4.26 -14.59 8.13
N GLU A 43 -3.50 -15.69 8.25
CA GLU A 43 -4.01 -17.01 8.66
C GLU A 43 -4.39 -17.04 10.15
N ARG A 44 -3.79 -16.16 10.96
CA ARG A 44 -4.05 -16.03 12.40
C ARG A 44 -5.28 -15.16 12.74
N ILE A 45 -5.97 -14.63 11.72
CA ILE A 45 -7.23 -13.91 11.84
C ILE A 45 -8.37 -14.81 11.33
N ARG A 46 -9.34 -15.10 12.20
CA ARG A 46 -10.50 -15.96 11.91
C ARG A 46 -11.75 -15.11 11.64
N PHE A 47 -12.71 -15.65 10.91
CA PHE A 47 -14.00 -15.00 10.64
C PHE A 47 -15.05 -15.34 11.71
N ARG A 48 -16.01 -14.43 11.89
CA ARG A 48 -17.22 -14.57 12.71
C ARG A 48 -18.44 -14.18 11.86
N PRO A 49 -18.83 -15.01 10.87
CA PRO A 49 -19.87 -14.67 9.90
C PRO A 49 -21.25 -14.54 10.55
N ARG A 50 -22.12 -13.73 9.92
CA ARG A 50 -23.52 -13.55 10.31
C ARG A 50 -24.41 -14.24 9.29
N VAL A 51 -25.03 -15.34 9.70
CA VAL A 51 -25.92 -16.15 8.87
C VAL A 51 -27.31 -15.53 8.73
N LEU A 52 -28.05 -15.93 7.69
CA LEU A 52 -29.41 -15.47 7.38
C LEU A 52 -29.56 -13.94 7.20
N VAL A 53 -28.54 -13.33 6.57
CA VAL A 53 -28.59 -11.95 6.05
C VAL A 53 -28.91 -12.00 4.56
N ASP A 54 -29.77 -11.10 4.06
CA ASP A 54 -30.04 -10.97 2.63
C ASP A 54 -28.84 -10.34 1.91
N VAL A 55 -28.03 -11.20 1.29
CA VAL A 55 -26.83 -10.85 0.52
C VAL A 55 -27.07 -10.90 -1.00
N SER A 56 -28.33 -10.79 -1.44
CA SER A 56 -28.69 -10.80 -2.87
C SER A 56 -28.14 -9.61 -3.67
N LYS A 57 -27.65 -8.57 -2.99
CA LYS A 57 -26.97 -7.41 -3.58
C LYS A 57 -25.80 -7.00 -2.69
N ILE A 58 -24.59 -7.06 -3.25
CA ILE A 58 -23.37 -6.58 -2.59
C ILE A 58 -22.88 -5.28 -3.25
N ASP A 59 -22.60 -4.27 -2.44
CA ASP A 59 -21.88 -3.06 -2.83
C ASP A 59 -20.43 -3.11 -2.31
N THR A 60 -19.53 -3.56 -3.19
CA THR A 60 -18.08 -3.54 -2.97
C THR A 60 -17.47 -2.14 -3.11
N SER A 61 -18.22 -1.14 -3.57
CA SER A 61 -17.65 0.12 -4.03
C SER A 61 -17.39 1.14 -2.91
N THR A 62 -16.24 1.80 -2.94
CA THR A 62 -15.77 2.72 -1.89
C THR A 62 -15.32 4.08 -2.45
N THR A 63 -14.95 5.01 -1.57
CA THR A 63 -14.45 6.34 -1.93
C THR A 63 -13.07 6.57 -1.31
N VAL A 64 -12.06 6.81 -2.13
CA VAL A 64 -10.68 7.07 -1.71
C VAL A 64 -10.31 8.50 -2.08
N LEU A 65 -10.00 9.34 -1.09
CA LEU A 65 -9.65 10.77 -1.27
C LEU A 65 -10.68 11.56 -2.12
N GLY A 66 -11.97 11.24 -1.98
CA GLY A 66 -13.06 11.85 -2.75
C GLY A 66 -13.36 11.18 -4.10
N PHE A 67 -12.51 10.25 -4.57
CA PHE A 67 -12.73 9.51 -5.81
C PHE A 67 -13.46 8.19 -5.54
N LYS A 68 -14.61 7.98 -6.20
CA LYS A 68 -15.34 6.71 -6.15
C LYS A 68 -14.58 5.64 -6.95
N ILE A 69 -14.43 4.45 -6.37
CA ILE A 69 -13.82 3.26 -7.00
C ILE A 69 -14.72 2.03 -6.83
N SER A 70 -14.60 1.07 -7.73
CA SER A 70 -15.41 -0.16 -7.79
C SER A 70 -15.24 -1.08 -6.59
N MET A 71 -14.04 -1.13 -6.00
CA MET A 71 -13.65 -2.05 -4.94
C MET A 71 -12.53 -1.46 -4.07
N PRO A 72 -12.36 -1.89 -2.81
CA PRO A 72 -11.32 -1.38 -1.90
C PRO A 72 -9.92 -1.97 -2.19
N ILE A 73 -9.63 -2.34 -3.45
CA ILE A 73 -8.44 -3.07 -3.89
C ILE A 73 -7.75 -2.27 -4.99
N MET A 74 -6.57 -1.75 -4.71
CA MET A 74 -5.81 -0.81 -5.55
C MET A 74 -4.43 -1.39 -5.92
N ILE A 75 -3.75 -0.81 -6.92
CA ILE A 75 -2.41 -1.26 -7.32
C ILE A 75 -1.32 -0.46 -6.60
N ALA A 76 -0.44 -1.17 -5.90
CA ALA A 76 0.73 -0.62 -5.22
C ALA A 76 1.83 -0.22 -6.22
N PRO A 77 2.66 0.78 -5.90
CA PRO A 77 3.79 1.15 -6.74
C PRO A 77 4.81 0.03 -6.76
N THR A 78 5.09 -0.49 -7.96
CA THR A 78 6.18 -1.42 -8.24
C THR A 78 7.02 -0.84 -9.37
N ALA A 79 8.34 -0.97 -9.26
CA ALA A 79 9.29 -0.35 -10.18
C ALA A 79 9.55 -1.21 -11.42
N MET A 80 9.95 -0.56 -12.52
CA MET A 80 10.53 -1.18 -13.72
C MET A 80 9.70 -2.31 -14.34
N GLN A 81 8.38 -2.13 -14.47
CA GLN A 81 7.46 -3.21 -14.88
C GLN A 81 7.72 -3.76 -16.29
N LYS A 82 8.41 -3.02 -17.17
CA LYS A 82 8.81 -3.53 -18.49
C LYS A 82 9.84 -4.67 -18.46
N MET A 83 10.48 -4.95 -17.31
CA MET A 83 11.24 -6.19 -17.14
C MET A 83 10.33 -7.43 -17.03
N ALA A 84 9.06 -7.25 -16.64
CA ALA A 84 8.08 -8.34 -16.56
C ALA A 84 7.41 -8.62 -17.91
N HIS A 85 7.01 -7.56 -18.64
CA HIS A 85 6.32 -7.65 -19.93
C HIS A 85 6.55 -6.37 -20.76
N PRO A 86 6.68 -6.40 -22.09
CA PRO A 86 6.97 -5.22 -22.92
C PRO A 86 6.07 -3.99 -22.67
N ASP A 87 4.75 -4.19 -22.51
CA ASP A 87 3.81 -3.10 -22.18
C ASP A 87 4.01 -2.48 -20.79
N GLY A 88 4.62 -3.22 -19.86
CA GLY A 88 4.91 -2.77 -18.49
C GLY A 88 3.75 -2.04 -17.81
N GLU A 89 4.02 -0.82 -17.37
CA GLU A 89 3.07 0.03 -16.66
C GLU A 89 1.84 0.43 -17.50
N LEU A 90 1.91 0.35 -18.85
CA LEU A 90 0.79 0.70 -19.72
C LEU A 90 -0.33 -0.35 -19.65
N ALA A 91 0.05 -1.63 -19.66
CA ALA A 91 -0.88 -2.74 -19.43
C ALA A 91 -1.53 -2.65 -18.04
N THR A 92 -0.73 -2.38 -17.01
CA THR A 92 -1.24 -2.18 -15.64
C THR A 92 -2.19 -0.99 -15.53
N ALA A 93 -1.93 0.13 -16.23
CA ALA A 93 -2.81 1.30 -16.24
C ALA A 93 -4.16 1.02 -16.92
N ARG A 94 -4.16 0.32 -18.06
CA ARG A 94 -5.39 -0.08 -18.76
C ARG A 94 -6.20 -1.09 -17.95
N ALA A 95 -5.55 -2.06 -17.31
CA ALA A 95 -6.20 -3.00 -16.41
C ALA A 95 -6.84 -2.32 -15.19
N ALA A 96 -6.13 -1.41 -14.51
CA ALA A 96 -6.67 -0.67 -13.36
C ALA A 96 -7.87 0.22 -13.73
N SER A 97 -7.78 0.92 -14.87
CA SER A 97 -8.85 1.78 -15.37
C SER A 97 -10.09 0.96 -15.73
N ALA A 98 -9.92 -0.18 -16.41
CA ALA A 98 -11.03 -1.07 -16.76
C ALA A 98 -11.67 -1.77 -15.54
N ALA A 99 -10.88 -2.06 -14.50
CA ALA A 99 -11.40 -2.56 -13.23
C ALA A 99 -12.04 -1.46 -12.35
N GLY A 100 -12.00 -0.18 -12.75
CA GLY A 100 -12.57 0.94 -11.99
C GLY A 100 -11.84 1.26 -10.69
N THR A 101 -10.52 0.99 -10.61
CA THR A 101 -9.71 1.18 -9.39
C THR A 101 -8.48 2.07 -9.63
N ILE A 102 -7.76 2.37 -8.55
CA ILE A 102 -6.57 3.24 -8.54
C ILE A 102 -5.30 2.47 -8.87
N MET A 103 -4.49 3.04 -9.76
CA MET A 103 -3.09 2.65 -9.95
C MET A 103 -2.15 3.64 -9.26
N THR A 104 -1.22 3.14 -8.43
CA THR A 104 -0.07 3.95 -8.00
C THR A 104 1.13 3.66 -8.91
N LEU A 105 1.57 4.64 -9.70
CA LEU A 105 2.77 4.54 -10.52
C LEU A 105 4.02 4.77 -9.65
N SER A 106 5.09 4.00 -9.82
CA SER A 106 6.37 4.27 -9.16
C SER A 106 7.14 5.39 -9.86
N SER A 107 7.82 6.24 -9.10
CA SER A 107 8.85 7.14 -9.66
C SER A 107 9.93 6.38 -10.46
N TRP A 108 10.20 5.12 -10.14
CA TRP A 108 11.14 4.23 -10.84
C TRP A 108 10.44 3.37 -11.91
N SER A 109 9.38 3.86 -12.55
CA SER A 109 8.73 3.18 -13.67
C SER A 109 9.54 3.24 -14.97
N THR A 110 9.35 2.22 -15.80
CA THR A 110 9.87 2.10 -17.18
C THR A 110 8.92 2.72 -18.23
N SER A 111 7.93 3.45 -17.77
CA SER A 111 7.01 4.28 -18.56
C SER A 111 6.73 5.55 -17.76
N SER A 112 6.77 6.71 -18.40
CA SER A 112 6.58 8.02 -17.78
C SER A 112 5.12 8.24 -17.35
N VAL A 113 4.91 9.24 -16.48
CA VAL A 113 3.56 9.71 -16.13
C VAL A 113 2.72 10.10 -17.36
N GLU A 114 3.33 10.67 -18.41
CA GLU A 114 2.61 11.00 -19.65
C GLU A 114 2.23 9.76 -20.45
N GLU A 115 3.18 8.83 -20.68
CA GLU A 115 2.90 7.56 -21.36
C GLU A 115 1.77 6.80 -20.63
N VAL A 116 1.83 6.73 -19.30
CA VAL A 116 0.83 6.07 -18.46
C VAL A 116 -0.52 6.79 -18.47
N SER A 117 -0.55 8.12 -18.58
CA SER A 117 -1.79 8.90 -18.70
C SER A 117 -2.42 8.75 -20.11
N SER A 118 -1.58 8.64 -21.15
CA SER A 118 -2.01 8.47 -22.54
C SER A 118 -2.80 7.17 -22.80
N THR A 119 -2.74 6.18 -21.90
CA THR A 119 -3.50 4.94 -22.02
C THR A 119 -5.02 5.12 -21.80
N GLY A 120 -5.46 6.30 -21.35
CA GLY A 120 -6.87 6.65 -21.17
C GLY A 120 -7.21 7.17 -19.77
N PRO A 121 -8.49 7.54 -19.54
CA PRO A 121 -8.95 8.03 -18.25
C PRO A 121 -8.80 6.96 -17.16
N GLY A 122 -8.42 7.37 -15.96
CA GLY A 122 -8.24 6.50 -14.80
C GLY A 122 -7.70 7.28 -13.61
N ILE A 123 -8.08 6.90 -12.39
CA ILE A 123 -7.59 7.54 -11.17
C ILE A 123 -6.19 6.98 -10.89
N ARG A 124 -5.18 7.85 -10.89
CA ARG A 124 -3.78 7.44 -10.71
C ARG A 124 -3.11 8.24 -9.61
N PHE A 125 -2.33 7.57 -8.77
CA PHE A 125 -1.47 8.18 -7.74
C PHE A 125 0.00 8.02 -8.16
N PHE A 126 0.87 8.92 -7.71
CA PHE A 126 2.29 8.89 -8.08
C PHE A 126 3.16 8.69 -6.84
N GLN A 127 3.89 7.58 -6.78
CA GLN A 127 4.82 7.30 -5.69
C GLN A 127 6.12 8.05 -5.89
N LEU A 128 6.55 8.75 -4.84
CA LEU A 128 7.68 9.66 -4.84
C LEU A 128 8.64 9.36 -3.68
N TYR A 129 9.91 9.66 -3.91
CA TYR A 129 10.92 9.83 -2.87
C TYR A 129 11.34 11.30 -2.85
N VAL A 130 11.55 11.88 -1.66
CA VAL A 130 12.24 13.17 -1.56
C VAL A 130 13.73 12.91 -1.76
N LEU A 131 14.21 13.22 -2.97
CA LEU A 131 15.61 13.09 -3.37
C LEU A 131 16.43 14.27 -2.86
N LYS A 132 17.75 14.07 -2.70
CA LYS A 132 18.71 15.12 -2.28
C LYS A 132 18.58 16.36 -3.16
N ASP A 133 18.52 16.15 -4.47
CA ASP A 133 18.14 17.19 -5.42
C ASP A 133 16.63 17.47 -5.34
N ARG A 134 16.26 18.47 -4.54
CA ARG A 134 14.89 18.95 -4.38
C ARG A 134 14.32 19.57 -5.67
N HIS A 135 15.16 20.00 -6.62
CA HIS A 135 14.70 20.54 -7.91
C HIS A 135 14.16 19.40 -8.81
N VAL A 136 14.84 18.24 -8.83
CA VAL A 136 14.34 17.03 -9.51
C VAL A 136 12.99 16.59 -8.93
N VAL A 137 12.84 16.60 -7.60
CA VAL A 137 11.56 16.29 -6.94
C VAL A 137 10.45 17.26 -7.38
N ALA A 138 10.74 18.56 -7.41
CA ALA A 138 9.78 19.58 -7.84
C ALA A 138 9.43 19.49 -9.34
N GLN A 139 10.33 18.97 -10.20
CA GLN A 139 10.01 18.65 -11.59
C GLN A 139 9.07 17.43 -11.68
N LEU A 140 9.40 16.33 -10.98
CA LEU A 140 8.59 15.10 -10.94
C LEU A 140 7.15 15.36 -10.47
N VAL A 141 6.98 16.17 -9.43
CA VAL A 141 5.67 16.58 -8.89
C VAL A 141 4.84 17.32 -9.94
N ARG A 142 5.38 18.38 -10.54
CA ARG A 142 4.70 19.14 -11.61
C ARG A 142 4.37 18.27 -12.82
N ARG A 143 5.26 17.33 -13.16
CA ARG A 143 5.07 16.37 -14.25
C ARG A 143 3.88 15.44 -13.97
N ALA A 144 3.75 14.93 -12.75
CA ALA A 144 2.60 14.12 -12.33
C ALA A 144 1.28 14.92 -12.29
N GLU A 145 1.31 16.16 -11.78
CA GLU A 145 0.15 17.08 -11.79
C GLU A 145 -0.34 17.34 -13.23
N ASN A 146 0.57 17.71 -14.15
CA ASN A 146 0.26 17.94 -15.56
C ASN A 146 -0.29 16.68 -16.26
N ALA A 147 0.17 15.49 -15.88
CA ALA A 147 -0.35 14.22 -16.38
C ALA A 147 -1.69 13.79 -15.75
N GLY A 148 -2.28 14.60 -14.86
CA GLY A 148 -3.60 14.37 -14.27
C GLY A 148 -3.64 13.42 -13.08
N PHE A 149 -2.49 13.15 -12.44
CA PHE A 149 -2.43 12.32 -11.23
C PHE A 149 -3.11 13.01 -10.05
N ARG A 150 -3.66 12.22 -9.13
CA ARG A 150 -4.64 12.66 -8.12
C ARG A 150 -4.14 12.66 -6.68
N ALA A 151 -2.99 12.07 -6.41
CA ALA A 151 -2.31 12.11 -5.11
C ALA A 151 -0.82 11.78 -5.27
N ILE A 152 0.00 12.24 -4.34
CA ILE A 152 1.39 11.83 -4.17
C ILE A 152 1.46 10.77 -3.06
N VAL A 153 2.10 9.63 -3.34
CA VAL A 153 2.40 8.59 -2.34
C VAL A 153 3.86 8.74 -1.94
N LEU A 154 4.12 9.47 -0.85
CA LEU A 154 5.46 9.70 -0.33
C LEU A 154 5.94 8.47 0.44
N THR A 155 6.99 7.82 -0.05
CA THR A 155 7.64 6.72 0.67
C THR A 155 8.56 7.26 1.77
N VAL A 156 8.35 6.85 3.02
CA VAL A 156 9.13 7.28 4.20
C VAL A 156 9.98 6.18 4.84
N ASP A 157 9.78 4.91 4.48
CA ASP A 157 10.51 3.74 5.02
C ASP A 157 11.88 3.45 4.36
N THR A 158 12.34 4.32 3.46
CA THR A 158 13.54 4.10 2.63
C THR A 158 14.58 5.25 2.73
N PRO A 159 15.14 5.57 3.90
CA PRO A 159 16.32 6.46 4.00
C PRO A 159 17.59 5.80 3.41
N ARG A 160 17.59 4.46 3.32
CA ARG A 160 18.54 3.62 2.57
C ARG A 160 17.77 2.43 2.00
N LEU A 161 18.25 1.85 0.91
CA LEU A 161 17.71 0.60 0.38
C LEU A 161 18.01 -0.58 1.33
N GLY A 162 17.04 -1.45 1.54
CA GLY A 162 17.21 -2.72 2.26
C GLY A 162 18.15 -3.69 1.55
N ARG A 163 18.79 -4.57 2.32
CA ARG A 163 19.78 -5.54 1.82
C ARG A 163 19.06 -6.75 1.21
N ARG A 164 18.77 -6.69 -0.09
CA ARG A 164 18.13 -7.78 -0.84
C ARG A 164 19.19 -8.69 -1.45
N GLU A 165 19.52 -9.77 -0.77
CA GLU A 165 20.72 -10.57 -1.10
C GLU A 165 20.66 -11.27 -2.46
N ALA A 166 19.46 -11.59 -2.96
CA ALA A 166 19.30 -12.20 -4.28
C ALA A 166 19.80 -11.27 -5.39
N ASP A 167 19.54 -9.96 -5.32
CA ASP A 167 20.10 -8.97 -6.25
C ASP A 167 21.62 -8.91 -6.18
N ILE A 168 22.20 -9.02 -4.99
CA ILE A 168 23.66 -9.00 -4.80
C ILE A 168 24.29 -10.24 -5.45
N ARG A 169 23.71 -11.43 -5.21
CA ARG A 169 24.15 -12.70 -5.82
C ARG A 169 23.99 -12.69 -7.34
N ASN A 170 22.87 -12.18 -7.84
CA ASN A 170 22.56 -12.10 -9.27
C ASN A 170 23.27 -10.92 -9.98
N ARG A 171 23.93 -10.01 -9.24
CA ARG A 171 24.50 -8.73 -9.73
C ARG A 171 23.46 -7.92 -10.52
N PHE A 172 22.30 -7.66 -9.90
CA PHE A 172 21.16 -7.04 -10.55
C PHE A 172 21.52 -5.74 -11.29
N ILE A 173 21.14 -5.68 -12.57
CA ILE A 173 21.18 -4.49 -13.42
C ILE A 173 19.85 -4.37 -14.17
N LEU A 174 19.43 -3.13 -14.44
CA LEU A 174 18.34 -2.85 -15.37
C LEU A 174 18.77 -3.28 -16.78
N PRO A 175 17.98 -4.08 -17.53
CA PRO A 175 18.29 -4.39 -18.92
C PRO A 175 18.47 -3.12 -19.77
N SER A 176 19.51 -3.09 -20.61
CA SER A 176 20.00 -1.88 -21.30
C SER A 176 19.00 -1.21 -22.26
N HIS A 177 17.94 -1.91 -22.67
CA HIS A 177 16.87 -1.34 -23.50
C HIS A 177 15.76 -0.65 -22.67
N LEU A 178 15.92 -0.56 -21.34
CA LEU A 178 14.98 0.04 -20.41
C LEU A 178 15.62 1.19 -19.65
N THR A 179 14.83 2.25 -19.43
CA THR A 179 15.25 3.49 -18.78
C THR A 179 14.19 3.89 -17.74
N LEU A 180 14.58 4.59 -16.67
CA LEU A 180 13.64 5.13 -15.67
C LEU A 180 12.94 6.39 -16.21
N LYS A 181 11.86 6.20 -16.97
CA LYS A 181 11.26 7.21 -17.87
C LYS A 181 10.80 8.51 -17.22
N ASN A 182 10.48 8.53 -15.92
CA ASN A 182 10.14 9.80 -15.23
C ASN A 182 11.33 10.76 -15.08
N PHE A 183 12.56 10.24 -15.06
CA PHE A 183 13.80 11.02 -14.94
C PHE A 183 14.37 11.44 -16.30
N GLU A 184 13.90 10.83 -17.39
CA GLU A 184 14.28 11.22 -18.75
C GLU A 184 13.68 12.60 -19.08
N GLY A 185 14.52 13.50 -19.62
CA GLY A 185 14.13 14.87 -19.96
C GLY A 185 14.10 15.86 -18.79
N LEU A 186 14.43 15.45 -17.56
CA LEU A 186 14.57 16.35 -16.43
C LEU A 186 15.96 17.01 -16.40
N ASP A 187 16.05 18.21 -15.81
CA ASP A 187 17.34 18.74 -15.38
C ASP A 187 17.80 18.00 -14.12
N LEU A 188 18.89 17.24 -14.25
CA LEU A 188 19.54 16.43 -13.20
C LEU A 188 20.85 17.08 -12.70
N GLY A 189 21.15 18.30 -13.15
CA GLY A 189 22.38 19.04 -12.83
C GLY A 189 23.61 18.60 -13.64
N THR A 190 24.75 19.22 -13.35
CA THR A 190 25.99 19.16 -14.16
C THR A 190 26.79 17.84 -14.10
N LYS A 191 26.25 16.76 -13.52
CA LYS A 191 26.93 15.45 -13.48
C LYS A 191 26.48 14.55 -14.63
N LYS A 192 27.22 14.66 -15.74
CA LYS A 192 27.29 13.80 -16.94
C LYS A 192 26.18 12.76 -17.14
N LYS A 193 25.50 12.88 -18.28
CA LYS A 193 24.87 11.75 -18.99
C LYS A 193 25.82 10.54 -18.98
N THR A 194 25.40 9.46 -18.35
CA THR A 194 26.00 8.13 -18.47
C THR A 194 24.94 7.17 -18.99
N GLU A 195 25.39 6.14 -19.70
CA GLU A 195 24.56 5.09 -20.32
C GLU A 195 23.59 4.44 -19.31
N ASP A 196 22.48 3.84 -19.75
CA ASP A 196 21.27 3.57 -18.95
C ASP A 196 21.46 2.96 -17.54
N SER A 197 22.47 2.11 -17.34
CA SER A 197 22.82 1.56 -16.01
C SER A 197 23.23 2.66 -15.00
N GLY A 198 23.80 3.75 -15.48
CA GLY A 198 24.19 4.94 -14.73
C GLY A 198 23.01 5.73 -14.18
N LEU A 199 21.87 5.79 -14.87
CA LEU A 199 20.68 6.49 -14.38
C LEU A 199 20.08 5.78 -13.15
N ALA A 200 19.94 4.46 -13.19
CA ALA A 200 19.47 3.69 -12.04
C ALA A 200 20.40 3.85 -10.82
N SER A 201 21.72 3.84 -11.06
CA SER A 201 22.71 4.09 -10.00
C SER A 201 22.67 5.54 -9.49
N TYR A 202 22.48 6.54 -10.35
CA TYR A 202 22.29 7.93 -9.96
C TYR A 202 21.06 8.08 -9.06
N VAL A 203 19.90 7.58 -9.48
CA VAL A 203 18.65 7.73 -8.71
C VAL A 203 18.73 7.02 -7.37
N ALA A 204 19.34 5.82 -7.30
CA ALA A 204 19.61 5.13 -6.03
C ALA A 204 20.53 5.95 -5.10
N ASN A 205 21.53 6.65 -5.65
CA ASN A 205 22.41 7.55 -4.91
C ASN A 205 21.76 8.89 -4.54
N GLN A 206 20.65 9.27 -5.18
CA GLN A 206 19.87 10.48 -4.86
C GLN A 206 18.91 10.32 -3.69
N ILE A 207 18.68 9.09 -3.19
CA ILE A 207 17.90 8.86 -1.96
C ILE A 207 18.51 9.65 -0.81
N ASP A 208 17.70 10.53 -0.22
CA ASP A 208 18.10 11.35 0.92
C ASP A 208 17.84 10.60 2.23
N ARG A 209 18.87 10.53 3.08
CA ARG A 209 18.81 9.90 4.41
C ARG A 209 18.65 10.91 5.55
N SER A 210 18.59 12.20 5.23
CA SER A 210 18.46 13.31 6.19
C SER A 210 17.03 13.81 6.36
N LEU A 211 16.07 13.15 5.70
CA LEU A 211 14.65 13.49 5.75
C LEU A 211 14.11 13.43 7.17
N SER A 212 13.28 14.40 7.53
CA SER A 212 12.42 14.34 8.69
C SER A 212 11.03 14.89 8.37
N TRP A 213 10.13 14.98 9.36
CA TRP A 213 8.77 15.50 9.16
C TRP A 213 8.72 16.93 8.60
N LYS A 214 9.81 17.71 8.68
CA LYS A 214 9.93 19.01 7.99
C LYS A 214 9.91 18.87 6.45
N ASP A 215 10.41 17.76 5.91
CA ASP A 215 10.47 17.52 4.46
C ASP A 215 9.08 17.14 3.91
N VAL A 216 8.19 16.59 4.75
CA VAL A 216 6.76 16.44 4.43
C VAL A 216 6.10 17.82 4.32
N LYS A 217 6.38 18.74 5.27
CA LYS A 217 5.91 20.13 5.20
C LYS A 217 6.50 20.88 3.99
N TRP A 218 7.76 20.64 3.62
CA TRP A 218 8.33 21.17 2.38
C TRP A 218 7.63 20.62 1.13
N LEU A 219 7.31 19.32 1.08
CA LEU A 219 6.59 18.76 -0.06
C LEU A 219 5.21 19.42 -0.23
N GLN A 220 4.53 19.73 0.88
CA GLN A 220 3.27 20.49 0.90
C GLN A 220 3.38 21.93 0.38
N THR A 221 4.57 22.53 0.27
CA THR A 221 4.71 23.88 -0.33
C THR A 221 4.89 23.86 -1.85
N ILE A 222 5.12 22.69 -2.46
CA ILE A 222 5.37 22.54 -3.90
C ILE A 222 4.28 21.75 -4.65
N THR A 223 3.23 21.29 -3.97
CA THR A 223 2.05 20.65 -4.58
C THR A 223 0.78 20.96 -3.80
N HIS A 224 -0.36 20.94 -4.49
CA HIS A 224 -1.68 20.94 -3.87
C HIS A 224 -2.35 19.55 -3.92
N LEU A 225 -1.67 18.53 -4.45
CA LEU A 225 -2.18 17.16 -4.44
C LEU A 225 -2.21 16.60 -3.01
N PRO A 226 -3.23 15.80 -2.66
CA PRO A 226 -3.23 14.97 -1.45
C PRO A 226 -1.92 14.17 -1.32
N ILE A 227 -1.28 14.23 -0.14
CA ILE A 227 -0.09 13.43 0.16
C ILE A 227 -0.49 12.26 1.06
N LEU A 228 -0.28 11.05 0.57
CA LEU A 228 -0.33 9.81 1.33
C LEU A 228 1.08 9.45 1.80
N VAL A 229 1.30 9.19 3.10
CA VAL A 229 2.60 8.70 3.59
C VAL A 229 2.62 7.17 3.63
N LYS A 230 3.61 6.55 3.01
CA LYS A 230 3.77 5.10 2.86
C LYS A 230 5.00 4.62 3.62
N GLY A 231 4.81 3.68 4.54
CA GLY A 231 5.90 3.15 5.37
C GLY A 231 5.70 3.31 6.88
N VAL A 232 4.52 3.75 7.32
CA VAL A 232 4.18 3.94 8.74
C VAL A 232 3.69 2.61 9.31
N ILE A 233 4.30 2.13 10.38
CA ILE A 233 3.94 0.86 11.05
C ILE A 233 3.80 0.98 12.58
N THR A 234 3.75 2.21 13.10
CA THR A 234 3.76 2.54 14.53
C THR A 234 2.74 3.63 14.86
N ALA A 235 2.21 3.64 16.09
CA ALA A 235 1.33 4.69 16.59
C ALA A 235 2.02 6.06 16.67
N GLU A 236 3.33 6.10 16.94
CA GLU A 236 4.14 7.32 17.09
C GLU A 236 4.18 8.10 15.77
N ASP A 237 4.65 7.44 14.70
CA ASP A 237 4.74 8.06 13.38
C ASP A 237 3.37 8.32 12.76
N THR A 238 2.34 7.57 13.16
CA THR A 238 0.94 7.87 12.81
C THR A 238 0.49 9.22 13.35
N ARG A 239 0.76 9.50 14.63
CA ARG A 239 0.41 10.80 15.24
C ARG A 239 1.20 11.94 14.60
N LEU A 240 2.48 11.72 14.28
CA LEU A 240 3.32 12.70 13.57
C LEU A 240 2.82 12.94 12.14
N ALA A 241 2.34 11.92 11.42
CA ALA A 241 1.72 12.06 10.11
C ALA A 241 0.42 12.90 10.17
N VAL A 242 -0.45 12.64 11.16
CA VAL A 242 -1.67 13.42 11.38
C VAL A 242 -1.34 14.88 11.73
N GLN A 243 -0.38 15.13 12.61
CA GLN A 243 0.13 16.48 12.90
C GLN A 243 0.76 17.15 11.67
N ALA A 244 1.40 16.38 10.79
CA ALA A 244 1.90 16.83 9.50
C ALA A 244 0.79 17.12 8.48
N SER A 245 -0.48 16.87 8.81
CA SER A 245 -1.64 17.17 7.95
C SER A 245 -1.58 16.42 6.60
N VAL A 246 -1.12 15.17 6.63
CA VAL A 246 -1.18 14.28 5.45
C VAL A 246 -2.64 13.96 5.11
N ALA A 247 -2.90 13.57 3.86
CA ALA A 247 -4.24 13.20 3.41
C ALA A 247 -4.61 11.73 3.70
N GLY A 248 -3.65 10.93 4.18
CA GLY A 248 -3.84 9.51 4.51
C GLY A 248 -2.53 8.79 4.75
N ILE A 249 -2.63 7.57 5.27
CA ILE A 249 -1.49 6.76 5.71
C ILE A 249 -1.59 5.38 5.05
N ILE A 250 -0.48 4.85 4.54
CA ILE A 250 -0.40 3.48 4.02
C ILE A 250 0.52 2.67 4.95
N VAL A 251 -0.10 1.79 5.72
CA VAL A 251 0.58 0.78 6.55
C VAL A 251 1.33 -0.17 5.63
N SER A 252 2.66 -0.07 5.66
CA SER A 252 3.53 -0.71 4.71
C SER A 252 4.89 -1.01 5.34
N ASN A 253 5.39 -2.22 5.14
CA ASN A 253 6.80 -2.59 5.39
C ASN A 253 7.58 -2.72 4.08
N HIS A 254 7.22 -1.90 3.08
CA HIS A 254 7.75 -1.95 1.71
C HIS A 254 7.59 -3.32 1.02
N GLY A 255 6.59 -4.10 1.41
CA GLY A 255 6.45 -5.50 0.98
C GLY A 255 7.59 -6.40 1.48
N ALA A 256 8.08 -6.15 2.70
CA ALA A 256 9.20 -6.80 3.36
C ALA A 256 10.57 -6.66 2.67
N ARG A 257 10.85 -5.50 2.07
CA ARG A 257 12.07 -5.26 1.26
C ARG A 257 13.09 -4.32 1.88
N GLN A 258 12.78 -3.77 3.05
CA GLN A 258 13.55 -2.72 3.71
C GLN A 258 14.30 -3.23 4.94
N LEU A 259 13.69 -3.17 6.12
CA LEU A 259 14.18 -3.79 7.35
C LEU A 259 13.45 -5.13 7.53
N ASP A 260 14.17 -6.22 7.77
CA ASP A 260 13.57 -7.51 8.12
C ASP A 260 13.23 -7.55 9.64
N TYR A 261 12.45 -8.53 10.07
CA TYR A 261 11.90 -8.65 11.44
C TYR A 261 10.96 -7.53 11.90
N VAL A 262 10.60 -6.57 11.04
CA VAL A 262 9.45 -5.69 11.29
C VAL A 262 8.15 -6.51 11.22
N PRO A 263 7.08 -6.14 11.94
CA PRO A 263 5.82 -6.89 11.91
C PRO A 263 5.20 -6.98 10.51
N ALA A 264 4.37 -8.00 10.30
CA ALA A 264 3.43 -7.99 9.20
C ALA A 264 2.52 -6.76 9.30
N THR A 265 2.21 -6.14 8.15
CA THR A 265 1.37 -4.92 8.12
C THR A 265 -0.01 -5.13 8.72
N ILE A 266 -0.56 -6.33 8.62
CA ILE A 266 -1.86 -6.67 9.22
C ILE A 266 -1.81 -6.73 10.75
N ASN A 267 -0.66 -7.03 11.36
CA ASN A 267 -0.50 -7.06 12.82
C ASN A 267 -0.48 -5.64 13.41
N CYS A 268 0.14 -4.66 12.73
CA CYS A 268 0.24 -3.27 13.20
C CYS A 268 -0.88 -2.35 12.67
N LEU A 269 -1.73 -2.84 11.75
CA LEU A 269 -2.84 -2.04 11.19
C LEU A 269 -3.77 -1.47 12.27
N GLU A 270 -4.21 -2.30 13.23
CA GLU A 270 -5.19 -1.87 14.25
C GLU A 270 -4.62 -0.76 15.15
N GLU A 271 -3.30 -0.81 15.43
CA GLU A 271 -2.58 0.22 16.18
C GLU A 271 -2.55 1.55 15.42
N VAL A 272 -2.19 1.53 14.13
CA VAL A 272 -2.18 2.72 13.26
C VAL A 272 -3.59 3.29 13.09
N VAL A 273 -4.61 2.46 12.87
CA VAL A 273 -6.02 2.91 12.78
C VAL A 273 -6.45 3.63 14.06
N LYS A 274 -6.15 3.06 15.23
CA LYS A 274 -6.46 3.69 16.53
C LYS A 274 -5.70 5.00 16.74
N ALA A 275 -4.43 5.06 16.37
CA ALA A 275 -3.60 6.25 16.48
C ALA A 275 -3.99 7.37 15.50
N ALA A 276 -4.57 7.04 14.35
CA ALA A 276 -5.09 8.01 13.37
C ALA A 276 -6.42 8.64 13.79
N GLN A 277 -7.16 8.03 14.74
CA GLN A 277 -8.40 8.56 15.33
C GLN A 277 -9.48 8.98 14.31
N GLY A 278 -9.51 8.34 13.14
CA GLY A 278 -10.43 8.69 12.05
C GLY A 278 -10.18 10.04 11.36
N GLN A 279 -9.09 10.75 11.69
CA GLN A 279 -8.76 12.06 11.10
C GLN A 279 -8.32 11.95 9.63
N VAL A 280 -7.73 10.81 9.26
CA VAL A 280 -7.28 10.50 7.90
C VAL A 280 -7.57 9.02 7.58
N PRO A 281 -7.82 8.66 6.31
CA PRO A 281 -7.95 7.26 5.90
C PRO A 281 -6.62 6.52 6.06
N VAL A 282 -6.72 5.28 6.55
CA VAL A 282 -5.58 4.35 6.70
C VAL A 282 -5.75 3.22 5.70
N PHE A 283 -4.72 2.92 4.94
CA PHE A 283 -4.67 1.84 3.95
C PHE A 283 -3.61 0.81 4.35
N LEU A 284 -3.62 -0.37 3.73
CA LEU A 284 -2.60 -1.41 3.96
C LEU A 284 -1.99 -1.91 2.63
N ASP A 285 -0.69 -2.18 2.61
CA ASP A 285 -0.05 -3.02 1.60
C ASP A 285 0.73 -4.19 2.24
N GLY A 286 1.27 -5.09 1.41
CA GLY A 286 1.97 -6.28 1.90
C GLY A 286 1.02 -7.44 2.20
N GLY A 287 1.47 -8.67 1.90
CA GLY A 287 0.72 -9.88 2.23
C GLY A 287 -0.50 -10.22 1.35
N VAL A 288 -1.39 -9.26 1.07
CA VAL A 288 -2.69 -9.49 0.39
C VAL A 288 -2.57 -10.31 -0.90
N ARG A 289 -3.23 -11.48 -0.96
CA ARG A 289 -3.41 -12.32 -2.16
C ARG A 289 -4.82 -12.91 -2.29
N ARG A 290 -5.67 -12.82 -1.27
CA ARG A 290 -7.04 -13.33 -1.29
C ARG A 290 -8.06 -12.23 -0.99
N GLY A 291 -9.28 -12.37 -1.48
CA GLY A 291 -10.40 -11.50 -1.09
C GLY A 291 -10.71 -11.56 0.42
N THR A 292 -10.43 -12.70 1.06
CA THR A 292 -10.47 -12.84 2.52
C THR A 292 -9.38 -12.03 3.24
N ASP A 293 -8.21 -11.81 2.63
CA ASP A 293 -7.18 -10.90 3.16
C ASP A 293 -7.68 -9.44 3.13
N VAL A 294 -8.37 -9.06 2.04
CA VAL A 294 -9.01 -7.74 1.89
C VAL A 294 -10.05 -7.50 2.98
N PHE A 295 -10.97 -8.44 3.19
CA PHE A 295 -11.99 -8.33 4.24
C PHE A 295 -11.36 -8.17 5.63
N LYS A 296 -10.34 -8.97 5.96
CA LYS A 296 -9.64 -8.89 7.27
C LYS A 296 -9.01 -7.52 7.50
N ALA A 297 -8.39 -6.92 6.48
CA ALA A 297 -7.84 -5.57 6.57
C ALA A 297 -8.94 -4.52 6.79
N LEU A 298 -10.06 -4.60 6.07
CA LEU A 298 -11.20 -3.69 6.26
C LEU A 298 -11.83 -3.84 7.66
N ALA A 299 -11.98 -5.08 8.16
CA ALA A 299 -12.51 -5.35 9.50
C ALA A 299 -11.62 -4.81 10.64
N LEU A 300 -10.31 -4.70 10.40
CA LEU A 300 -9.35 -4.00 11.28
C LEU A 300 -9.30 -2.48 11.07
N GLY A 301 -10.11 -1.93 10.16
CA GLY A 301 -10.30 -0.50 9.95
C GLY A 301 -9.53 0.12 8.79
N ALA A 302 -8.91 -0.67 7.91
CA ALA A 302 -8.37 -0.12 6.67
C ALA A 302 -9.49 0.38 5.74
N SER A 303 -9.31 1.56 5.15
CA SER A 303 -10.19 2.13 4.13
C SER A 303 -10.03 1.46 2.74
N GLY A 304 -8.99 0.63 2.58
CA GLY A 304 -8.67 -0.11 1.37
C GLY A 304 -7.26 -0.70 1.42
N VAL A 305 -6.93 -1.56 0.46
CA VAL A 305 -5.64 -2.24 0.36
C VAL A 305 -4.96 -2.04 -0.99
N PHE A 306 -3.64 -2.17 -1.02
CA PHE A 306 -2.83 -2.11 -2.24
C PHE A 306 -2.09 -3.44 -2.50
N ILE A 307 -2.12 -3.91 -3.76
CA ILE A 307 -1.40 -5.11 -4.21
C ILE A 307 -0.18 -4.76 -5.09
N GLY A 308 1.00 -5.30 -4.75
CA GLY A 308 2.25 -5.07 -5.49
C GLY A 308 2.64 -6.28 -6.35
N ARG A 309 3.38 -7.24 -5.76
CA ARG A 309 3.87 -8.46 -6.44
C ARG A 309 2.85 -9.20 -7.33
N PRO A 310 1.55 -9.36 -6.96
CA PRO A 310 0.54 -9.95 -7.83
C PRO A 310 0.49 -9.38 -9.24
N VAL A 311 0.63 -8.05 -9.35
CA VAL A 311 0.54 -7.33 -10.62
C VAL A 311 1.72 -7.69 -11.52
N VAL A 312 2.96 -7.58 -11.02
CA VAL A 312 4.15 -7.89 -11.85
C VAL A 312 4.27 -9.38 -12.19
N PHE A 313 3.78 -10.28 -11.34
CA PHE A 313 3.75 -11.72 -11.65
C PHE A 313 2.71 -12.07 -12.72
N ALA A 314 1.50 -11.53 -12.61
CA ALA A 314 0.46 -11.78 -13.62
C ALA A 314 0.76 -11.06 -14.95
N LEU A 315 1.38 -9.88 -14.88
CA LEU A 315 1.92 -9.15 -16.03
C LEU A 315 2.99 -10.00 -16.77
N ALA A 316 3.91 -10.64 -16.04
CA ALA A 316 4.88 -11.57 -16.63
C ALA A 316 4.25 -12.85 -17.21
N ALA A 317 3.12 -13.30 -16.66
CA ALA A 317 2.43 -14.49 -17.14
C ALA A 317 1.62 -14.22 -18.41
N GLU A 318 0.80 -13.18 -18.44
CA GLU A 318 -0.29 -12.97 -19.40
C GLU A 318 -0.50 -11.49 -19.77
N GLY A 319 0.50 -10.62 -19.50
CA GLY A 319 0.42 -9.21 -19.85
C GLY A 319 -0.74 -8.49 -19.15
N GLU A 320 -1.45 -7.64 -19.90
CA GLU A 320 -2.65 -6.96 -19.41
C GLU A 320 -3.76 -7.93 -18.96
N ALA A 321 -3.93 -9.05 -19.66
CA ALA A 321 -4.96 -10.04 -19.34
C ALA A 321 -4.74 -10.65 -17.96
N GLY A 322 -3.48 -10.93 -17.60
CA GLY A 322 -3.13 -11.43 -16.27
C GLY A 322 -3.43 -10.41 -15.17
N VAL A 323 -3.08 -9.13 -15.38
CA VAL A 323 -3.39 -8.07 -14.39
C VAL A 323 -4.90 -7.90 -14.22
N ARG A 324 -5.67 -7.93 -15.32
CA ARG A 324 -7.14 -7.94 -15.28
C ARG A 324 -7.68 -9.15 -14.50
N LYS A 325 -7.19 -10.36 -14.76
CA LYS A 325 -7.62 -11.58 -14.07
C LYS A 325 -7.25 -11.58 -12.58
N VAL A 326 -6.11 -11.03 -12.18
CA VAL A 326 -5.78 -10.82 -10.75
C VAL A 326 -6.76 -9.87 -10.07
N LEU A 327 -7.08 -8.74 -10.71
CA LEU A 327 -8.04 -7.78 -10.16
C LEU A 327 -9.44 -8.39 -10.04
N GLN A 328 -9.88 -9.13 -11.06
CA GLN A 328 -11.17 -9.83 -11.05
C GLN A 328 -11.23 -10.92 -9.97
N MET A 329 -10.24 -11.82 -9.88
CA MET A 329 -10.22 -12.87 -8.84
C MET A 329 -10.25 -12.27 -7.42
N LEU A 330 -9.53 -11.16 -7.17
CA LEU A 330 -9.57 -10.50 -5.86
C LEU A 330 -10.91 -9.81 -5.59
N HIS A 331 -11.59 -9.31 -6.63
CA HIS A 331 -12.94 -8.76 -6.52
C HIS A 331 -13.96 -9.86 -6.21
N ASP A 332 -13.99 -10.92 -7.01
CA ASP A 332 -14.90 -12.07 -6.87
C ASP A 332 -14.72 -12.75 -5.49
N GLU A 333 -13.48 -13.02 -5.07
CA GLU A 333 -13.20 -13.60 -3.76
C GLU A 333 -13.60 -12.66 -2.61
N PHE A 334 -13.54 -11.34 -2.80
CA PHE A 334 -13.90 -10.36 -1.78
C PHE A 334 -15.43 -10.22 -1.67
N GLU A 335 -16.13 -10.17 -2.80
CA GLU A 335 -17.60 -10.18 -2.86
C GLU A 335 -18.17 -11.46 -2.25
N LEU A 336 -17.56 -12.63 -2.54
CA LEU A 336 -17.92 -13.90 -1.92
C LEU A 336 -17.63 -13.89 -0.41
N ALA A 337 -16.50 -13.34 0.03
CA ALA A 337 -16.19 -13.19 1.45
C ALA A 337 -17.20 -12.27 2.18
N MET A 338 -17.64 -11.18 1.54
CA MET A 338 -18.70 -10.30 2.05
C MET A 338 -20.04 -11.04 2.16
N SER A 339 -20.44 -11.75 1.11
CA SER A 339 -21.67 -12.56 1.06
C SER A 339 -21.70 -13.62 2.16
N LEU A 340 -20.62 -14.39 2.31
CA LEU A 340 -20.51 -15.43 3.34
C LEU A 340 -20.36 -14.86 4.77
N ALA A 341 -19.85 -13.64 4.92
CA ALA A 341 -19.80 -12.94 6.20
C ALA A 341 -21.15 -12.31 6.61
N GLY A 342 -22.06 -12.08 5.67
CA GLY A 342 -23.31 -11.35 5.90
C GLY A 342 -23.14 -9.82 5.86
N CYS A 343 -22.21 -9.30 5.04
CA CYS A 343 -22.00 -7.87 4.83
C CYS A 343 -22.47 -7.46 3.42
N CYS A 344 -23.39 -6.50 3.31
CA CYS A 344 -23.95 -6.10 2.02
C CYS A 344 -23.25 -4.87 1.44
N SER A 345 -22.54 -4.10 2.27
CA SER A 345 -21.70 -2.98 1.87
C SER A 345 -20.34 -3.05 2.59
N VAL A 346 -19.30 -2.47 1.97
CA VAL A 346 -17.99 -2.29 2.63
C VAL A 346 -18.07 -1.54 3.97
N LYS A 347 -19.14 -0.76 4.18
CA LYS A 347 -19.42 -0.04 5.43
C LYS A 347 -19.89 -0.94 6.58
N ASP A 348 -20.43 -2.12 6.27
CA ASP A 348 -20.92 -3.06 7.28
C ASP A 348 -19.75 -3.81 7.94
N ILE A 349 -18.64 -3.94 7.22
CA ILE A 349 -17.44 -4.66 7.63
C ILE A 349 -16.80 -3.95 8.82
N ASN A 350 -16.68 -4.65 9.94
CA ASN A 350 -16.08 -4.15 11.17
C ASN A 350 -15.49 -5.29 12.02
N HIS A 351 -14.80 -4.94 13.09
CA HIS A 351 -14.04 -5.88 13.93
C HIS A 351 -14.88 -7.02 14.51
N ASN A 352 -16.21 -6.90 14.64
CA ASN A 352 -17.05 -7.98 15.16
C ASN A 352 -17.09 -9.23 14.25
N TYR A 353 -16.83 -9.06 12.95
CA TYR A 353 -16.80 -10.12 11.94
C TYR A 353 -15.48 -10.91 11.91
N ILE A 354 -14.51 -10.55 12.77
CA ILE A 354 -13.23 -11.25 12.89
C ILE A 354 -12.91 -11.61 14.34
N GLN A 355 -11.91 -12.46 14.52
CA GLN A 355 -11.24 -12.72 15.79
C GLN A 355 -9.73 -12.81 15.54
N THR A 356 -8.98 -11.98 16.27
CA THR A 356 -7.51 -11.98 16.28
C THR A 356 -6.97 -12.78 17.47
N GLU A 357 -5.67 -13.08 17.47
CA GLU A 357 -5.01 -13.68 18.63
C GLU A 357 -5.09 -12.76 19.87
N ALA A 358 -5.02 -11.44 19.68
CA ALA A 358 -5.17 -10.48 20.76
C ALA A 358 -6.56 -10.55 21.43
N ASP A 359 -7.62 -10.83 20.66
CA ASP A 359 -8.96 -11.04 21.23
C ASP A 359 -9.06 -12.31 22.06
N MET A 360 -8.40 -13.39 21.61
CA MET A 360 -8.35 -14.64 22.38
C MET A 360 -7.65 -14.42 23.72
N PHE A 361 -6.52 -13.71 23.73
CA PHE A 361 -5.84 -13.35 24.98
C PHE A 361 -6.70 -12.45 25.88
N ARG A 362 -7.33 -11.39 25.32
CA ARG A 362 -8.25 -10.50 26.07
C ARG A 362 -9.40 -11.28 26.72
N ALA A 363 -10.01 -12.21 25.99
CA ALA A 363 -11.08 -13.06 26.49
C ALA A 363 -10.61 -13.94 27.66
N LEU A 364 -9.47 -14.61 27.52
CA LEU A 364 -8.87 -15.43 28.58
C LEU A 364 -8.57 -14.61 29.84
N SER A 365 -7.94 -13.44 29.71
CA SER A 365 -7.66 -12.54 30.84
C SER A 365 -8.92 -12.08 31.56
N SER A 366 -10.01 -11.79 30.82
CA SER A 366 -11.29 -11.40 31.43
C SER A 366 -11.99 -12.55 32.19
N SER A 367 -11.76 -13.80 31.77
CA SER A 367 -12.35 -14.97 32.42
C SER A 367 -11.69 -15.35 33.75
N GLY A 368 -10.42 -14.94 33.96
CA GLY A 368 -9.64 -15.28 35.15
C GLY A 368 -9.97 -14.47 36.41
N GLN A 369 -10.88 -13.48 36.34
CA GLN A 369 -11.15 -12.56 37.45
C GLN A 369 -12.27 -13.01 38.41
N LYS A 370 -12.99 -14.10 38.13
CA LYS A 370 -13.91 -14.73 39.11
C LYS A 370 -13.19 -15.79 39.94
N ARG A 371 -12.47 -15.38 40.98
CA ARG A 371 -12.30 -16.27 42.14
C ARG A 371 -13.68 -16.49 42.77
N PRO A 372 -14.10 -17.74 43.08
CA PRO A 372 -15.25 -17.92 43.94
C PRO A 372 -14.93 -17.31 45.31
N GLU A 373 -15.88 -16.59 45.90
CA GLU A 373 -15.79 -16.28 47.33
C GLU A 373 -15.76 -17.59 48.12
N PRO A 374 -14.99 -17.67 49.23
CA PRO A 374 -15.00 -18.87 50.06
C PRO A 374 -16.41 -19.08 50.61
N ALA A 375 -17.04 -20.19 50.21
CA ALA A 375 -18.32 -20.60 50.74
C ALA A 375 -18.25 -20.65 52.27
N GLY A 376 -19.20 -19.98 52.94
CA GLY A 376 -19.17 -19.82 54.39
C GLY A 376 -19.06 -21.16 55.12
N LEU A 377 -18.11 -21.23 56.06
CA LEU A 377 -18.02 -22.34 57.01
C LEU A 377 -19.31 -22.39 57.82
N ALA A 378 -20.14 -23.40 57.55
CA ALA A 378 -21.33 -23.68 58.34
C ALA A 378 -20.89 -24.11 59.76
N GLU A 379 -21.31 -23.35 60.77
CA GLU A 379 -21.02 -23.67 62.17
C GLU A 379 -21.67 -25.01 62.56
N MET A 380 -20.82 -26.02 62.84
CA MET A 380 -21.28 -27.22 63.52
C MET A 380 -21.68 -26.88 64.95
N ARG A 381 -23.00 -26.88 65.22
CA ARG A 381 -23.54 -26.80 66.57
C ARG A 381 -23.16 -28.06 67.36
N THR A 382 -22.26 -27.92 68.33
CA THR A 382 -22.04 -28.92 69.38
C THR A 382 -22.77 -28.52 70.66
N ASN A 383 -23.55 -29.45 71.22
CA ASN A 383 -24.30 -29.20 72.45
C ASN A 383 -23.38 -29.02 73.66
N SER A 384 -23.73 -28.08 74.54
CA SER A 384 -23.04 -27.79 75.81
C SER A 384 -23.16 -28.95 76.82
N PRO A 385 -22.38 -28.92 77.91
CA PRO A 385 -23.03 -28.47 79.15
C PRO A 385 -22.17 -27.63 80.13
N LYS A 386 -22.82 -26.58 80.68
CA LYS A 386 -22.78 -26.10 82.07
C LYS A 386 -21.43 -26.08 82.85
N LYS A 387 -20.93 -24.88 83.22
CA LYS A 387 -21.18 -24.24 84.55
C LYS A 387 -20.35 -22.95 84.78
N VAL A 388 -21.01 -21.95 85.39
CA VAL A 388 -20.55 -21.04 86.48
C VAL A 388 -19.18 -20.35 86.37
N GLY A 389 -19.12 -19.01 86.42
CA GLY A 389 -17.84 -18.31 86.65
C GLY A 389 -17.80 -16.77 86.63
N HIS A 390 -18.43 -16.11 87.60
CA HIS A 390 -18.00 -14.81 88.19
C HIS A 390 -18.07 -13.47 87.41
N LEU A 391 -18.24 -12.40 88.21
CA LEU A 391 -18.22 -10.99 87.82
C LEU A 391 -16.77 -10.43 87.85
N GLY A 392 -16.50 -9.37 87.09
CA GLY A 392 -15.25 -8.61 87.13
C GLY A 392 -15.37 -7.26 86.42
N ARG A 393 -14.73 -6.21 86.96
CA ARG A 393 -14.91 -4.79 86.58
C ARG A 393 -13.74 -4.21 85.75
N GLU A 394 -14.06 -3.10 85.08
CA GLU A 394 -13.27 -1.86 84.89
C GLU A 394 -11.94 -1.83 84.10
N ASP A 395 -11.96 -0.93 83.09
CA ASP A 395 -11.02 0.16 82.81
C ASP A 395 -9.75 0.07 81.91
N ALA A 396 -9.60 1.19 81.17
CA ALA A 396 -8.43 1.75 80.46
C ALA A 396 -7.78 0.92 79.32
N ASN A 397 -7.43 1.47 78.16
CA ASN A 397 -6.80 2.78 77.91
C ASN A 397 -6.94 3.21 76.41
N ARG A 398 -6.76 4.49 76.07
CA ARG A 398 -7.11 5.06 74.74
C ARG A 398 -6.11 6.11 74.23
N LYS A 399 -5.26 5.75 73.26
CA LYS A 399 -4.38 6.62 72.41
C LYS A 399 -4.12 5.88 71.07
N ASN A 400 -3.94 6.49 69.89
CA ASN A 400 -3.94 7.91 69.49
C ASN A 400 -4.28 8.10 67.98
N LEU A 401 -4.59 9.36 67.63
CA LEU A 401 -4.81 10.07 66.34
C LEU A 401 -4.00 9.56 65.12
N SER A 402 -4.44 9.59 63.84
CA SER A 402 -5.13 10.59 62.96
C SER A 402 -4.28 11.81 62.54
N ARG A 403 -3.59 11.76 61.38
CA ARG A 403 -3.93 12.42 60.09
C ARG A 403 -4.38 13.90 60.14
N SER A 404 -3.63 14.80 59.47
CA SER A 404 -4.08 15.90 58.58
C SER A 404 -2.88 16.77 58.12
N THR A 405 -2.65 16.93 56.80
CA THR A 405 -2.87 18.12 55.93
C THR A 405 -1.76 19.19 55.90
N GLY A 406 -1.41 19.67 54.71
CA GLY A 406 -0.57 20.86 54.48
C GLY A 406 -0.30 21.11 52.99
N THR A 407 -0.53 22.33 52.51
CA THR A 407 -0.45 22.75 51.09
C THR A 407 0.36 24.05 50.93
N PHE A 408 0.94 24.28 49.74
CA PHE A 408 1.71 25.48 49.33
C PHE A 408 3.03 25.73 50.11
N GLY A 409 4.08 26.33 49.55
CA GLY A 409 4.37 26.73 48.17
C GLY A 409 5.62 27.64 48.06
N THR A 410 6.03 27.97 46.83
CA THR A 410 6.92 29.09 46.41
C THR A 410 8.47 28.99 46.51
N ASN A 411 9.09 29.40 45.38
CA ASN A 411 10.31 30.20 45.16
C ASN A 411 11.74 29.69 45.48
N GLY A 412 12.58 29.68 44.42
CA GLY A 412 13.71 30.62 44.35
C GLY A 412 15.10 30.08 43.98
N HIS A 413 15.70 30.63 42.90
CA HIS A 413 17.16 30.82 42.67
C HIS A 413 18.08 29.55 42.60
N GLU A 414 19.26 29.52 41.96
CA GLU A 414 19.86 30.27 40.83
C GLU A 414 21.06 29.47 40.24
N LEU A 415 21.49 29.84 39.03
CA LEU A 415 22.87 29.83 38.48
C LEU A 415 23.80 28.57 38.51
N ALA A 416 24.21 28.19 37.29
CA ALA A 416 25.58 27.97 36.80
C ALA A 416 26.55 26.95 37.47
N GLY A 417 27.17 26.08 36.65
CA GLY A 417 28.31 25.26 37.07
C GLY A 417 28.87 24.33 35.97
N SER A 418 30.00 24.72 35.36
CA SER A 418 30.70 23.97 34.30
C SER A 418 31.50 22.77 34.82
N ALA A 419 31.53 21.65 34.09
CA ALA A 419 32.70 20.73 34.08
C ALA A 419 32.74 19.80 32.85
N LYS A 420 33.87 19.78 32.14
CA LYS A 420 34.26 18.69 31.23
C LYS A 420 35.20 17.76 32.00
N ILE A 421 35.04 16.45 31.89
CA ILE A 421 36.13 15.49 32.19
C ILE A 421 36.20 14.46 31.04
N SER A 422 37.42 14.23 30.55
CA SER A 422 37.74 13.14 29.62
C SER A 422 38.62 12.12 30.32
N THR A 423 38.45 10.84 30.02
CA THR A 423 39.40 9.79 30.44
C THR A 423 39.85 8.95 29.24
N ARG A 424 41.17 8.80 29.12
CA ARG A 424 41.86 7.82 28.27
C ARG A 424 42.33 6.67 29.18
N SER A 425 42.31 5.44 28.66
CA SER A 425 43.20 4.35 29.10
C SER A 425 43.81 3.73 27.83
N THR A 426 45.10 3.88 27.55
CA THR A 426 46.28 3.15 28.08
C THR A 426 46.35 1.68 27.68
N VAL A 427 47.42 1.37 26.96
CA VAL A 427 47.82 0.07 26.37
C VAL A 427 48.99 -0.49 27.20
N PRO A 428 49.19 -1.82 27.25
CA PRO A 428 50.51 -2.42 27.50
C PRO A 428 51.04 -3.23 26.30
N ASN A 429 52.35 -3.51 26.31
CA ASN A 429 53.19 -3.79 25.14
C ASN A 429 53.90 -5.17 25.23
N GLY A 430 54.34 -5.73 24.09
CA GLY A 430 55.32 -6.85 24.00
C GLY A 430 54.77 -8.23 23.56
N THR A 431 55.51 -9.10 22.84
CA THR A 431 56.88 -8.97 22.28
C THR A 431 57.14 -9.94 21.09
N LYS A 432 57.85 -9.45 20.06
CA LYS A 432 58.67 -10.10 18.97
C LYS A 432 58.58 -11.63 18.67
N GLY A 433 58.48 -11.96 17.36
CA GLY A 433 58.80 -13.27 16.75
C GLY A 433 59.13 -13.20 15.24
N ARG A 434 59.99 -14.11 14.72
CA ARG A 434 60.68 -14.10 13.40
C ARG A 434 60.61 -15.52 12.77
N VAL A 435 60.70 -15.84 11.46
CA VAL A 435 60.95 -15.16 10.16
C VAL A 435 60.15 -15.90 9.06
N GLY A 436 59.87 -15.34 7.86
CA GLY A 436 59.48 -16.17 6.71
C GLY A 436 59.13 -15.45 5.39
N ARG A 437 59.73 -15.87 4.26
CA ARG A 437 59.46 -15.36 2.89
C ARG A 437 58.42 -16.22 2.16
N GLY A 438 57.69 -15.65 1.19
CA GLY A 438 57.00 -16.46 0.16
C GLY A 438 55.84 -15.78 -0.58
N SER A 439 56.12 -15.04 -1.65
CA SER A 439 55.13 -14.77 -2.71
C SER A 439 55.03 -15.98 -3.64
N PRO A 440 53.87 -16.25 -4.28
CA PRO A 440 53.83 -15.97 -5.72
C PRO A 440 52.47 -15.60 -6.36
N LYS A 441 52.55 -14.67 -7.32
CA LYS A 441 51.94 -14.66 -8.67
C LYS A 441 50.40 -14.59 -8.86
N GLU A 442 50.01 -13.48 -9.46
CA GLU A 442 48.87 -13.37 -10.39
C GLU A 442 49.10 -14.19 -11.68
N PRO A 443 48.04 -14.64 -12.37
CA PRO A 443 48.09 -15.01 -13.79
C PRO A 443 47.70 -13.82 -14.68
N LYS A 444 48.55 -13.50 -15.68
CA LYS A 444 48.27 -12.50 -16.71
C LYS A 444 47.32 -13.04 -17.78
N ALA A 445 46.57 -12.12 -18.40
CA ALA A 445 45.82 -12.38 -19.63
C ALA A 445 46.75 -12.68 -20.81
N ASN A 446 46.27 -13.46 -21.78
CA ASN A 446 46.88 -13.63 -23.09
C ASN A 446 45.85 -13.42 -24.21
N HIS A 447 46.28 -12.82 -25.31
CA HIS A 447 45.47 -12.58 -26.50
C HIS A 447 45.24 -13.85 -27.32
N ALA A 448 44.08 -13.93 -27.98
CA ALA A 448 43.95 -14.57 -29.29
C ALA A 448 42.79 -13.93 -30.06
N ALA A 449 43.08 -13.40 -31.25
CA ALA A 449 42.09 -13.07 -32.26
C ALA A 449 42.38 -13.92 -33.49
N PRO A 450 41.35 -14.23 -34.29
CA PRO A 450 41.55 -14.10 -35.73
C PRO A 450 40.45 -13.26 -36.41
N ARG A 451 40.85 -12.57 -37.47
CA ARG A 451 39.94 -11.89 -38.40
C ARG A 451 39.21 -12.92 -39.27
N VAL A 452 37.93 -12.69 -39.56
CA VAL A 452 37.31 -13.08 -40.84
C VAL A 452 36.56 -11.87 -41.39
N ILE A 453 36.85 -11.52 -42.64
CA ILE A 453 36.20 -10.43 -43.37
C ILE A 453 35.14 -11.04 -44.28
N GLY A 454 33.88 -10.62 -44.13
CA GLY A 454 32.77 -11.01 -45.01
C GLY A 454 32.05 -9.79 -45.56
N ARG A 455 32.22 -9.50 -46.86
CA ARG A 455 31.46 -8.47 -47.58
C ARG A 455 30.19 -9.07 -48.19
N MET A 456 29.03 -8.51 -47.87
CA MET A 456 27.83 -8.50 -48.73
C MET A 456 27.26 -7.08 -48.65
N ARG A 457 27.46 -6.25 -49.69
CA ARG A 457 26.69 -6.16 -50.94
C ARG A 457 25.29 -5.58 -50.76
N ASP A 458 25.14 -4.44 -51.43
CA ASP A 458 23.98 -3.57 -51.53
C ASP A 458 22.77 -4.25 -52.16
N LYS A 459 21.57 -3.81 -51.75
CA LYS A 459 20.41 -3.69 -52.65
C LYS A 459 19.62 -2.43 -52.30
N GLU A 460 19.67 -1.45 -53.19
CA GLU A 460 18.68 -0.38 -53.25
C GLU A 460 17.32 -0.91 -53.71
N ALA A 461 16.25 -0.22 -53.33
CA ALA A 461 14.96 -0.30 -54.01
C ALA A 461 14.27 1.09 -53.97
N HIS A 462 14.08 1.68 -55.14
CA HIS A 462 13.33 2.92 -55.34
C HIS A 462 11.81 2.74 -55.19
N PHE A 463 11.14 3.74 -54.60
CA PHE A 463 9.80 4.29 -54.93
C PHE A 463 9.57 5.43 -53.91
N GLY A 464 9.08 6.64 -54.19
CA GLY A 464 8.82 7.40 -55.42
C GLY A 464 8.32 8.81 -55.01
N ARG A 465 8.66 9.89 -55.75
CA ARG A 465 8.02 11.22 -55.59
C ARG A 465 6.63 11.19 -56.30
N ILE A 466 5.66 12.12 -56.20
CA ILE A 466 5.64 13.60 -56.27
C ILE A 466 4.28 14.14 -55.75
N GLY A 467 4.26 15.37 -55.20
CA GLY A 467 3.12 16.33 -55.27
C GLY A 467 2.45 16.61 -53.91
N GLY A 468 2.42 17.83 -53.34
CA GLY A 468 1.79 19.05 -53.86
C GLY A 468 0.38 19.18 -53.23
N LEU A 469 -0.10 20.28 -52.63
CA LEU A 469 0.30 21.70 -52.62
C LEU A 469 -0.06 22.37 -51.27
N CYS A 470 0.53 23.54 -51.00
CA CYS A 470 0.03 24.56 -50.08
C CYS A 470 -0.05 25.88 -50.87
N PRO A 471 -1.04 26.78 -50.64
CA PRO A 471 -0.64 28.08 -50.10
C PRO A 471 -1.68 28.88 -49.27
N LYS A 472 -1.15 29.77 -48.41
CA LYS A 472 -1.73 31.03 -47.84
C LYS A 472 -2.88 30.87 -46.81
N ARG A 473 -3.00 31.60 -45.68
CA ARG A 473 -2.47 32.85 -45.06
C ARG A 473 -3.60 33.88 -44.85
N PHE A 474 -3.45 34.64 -43.75
CA PHE A 474 -4.27 35.76 -43.23
C PHE A 474 -5.58 35.37 -42.51
N GLY A 475 -6.01 36.09 -41.46
CA GLY A 475 -5.50 37.36 -40.93
C GLY A 475 -5.70 37.58 -39.42
N THR A 476 -5.23 38.74 -38.93
CA THR A 476 -5.20 39.14 -37.51
C THR A 476 -5.95 40.45 -37.26
N SER A 477 -6.90 40.45 -36.32
CA SER A 477 -7.43 41.62 -35.58
C SER A 477 -8.30 41.07 -34.43
N GLY A 478 -8.15 41.49 -33.17
CA GLY A 478 -8.78 42.70 -32.61
C GLY A 478 -10.28 42.45 -32.30
N THR A 479 -10.85 42.70 -31.11
CA THR A 479 -10.43 43.53 -29.97
C THR A 479 -11.26 43.25 -28.68
N LYS A 480 -10.63 43.43 -27.51
CA LYS A 480 -11.14 44.06 -26.25
C LYS A 480 -12.49 43.65 -25.59
N ARG A 481 -12.40 43.46 -24.24
CA ARG A 481 -13.36 43.88 -23.16
C ARG A 481 -14.70 43.09 -23.07
N ARG A 482 -15.38 42.95 -21.91
CA ARG A 482 -15.07 43.22 -20.48
C ARG A 482 -16.04 42.43 -19.55
N GLU A 483 -15.65 42.28 -18.28
CA GLU A 483 -16.42 42.35 -17.00
C GLU A 483 -17.96 42.10 -16.95
N GLY A 484 -18.43 41.48 -15.84
CA GLY A 484 -19.85 41.41 -15.42
C GLY A 484 -20.39 39.97 -15.38
N ARG A 485 -20.26 39.16 -14.31
CA ARG A 485 -20.58 39.31 -12.86
C ARG A 485 -22.09 39.15 -12.57
N GLU A 486 -22.37 38.41 -11.49
CA GLU A 486 -23.68 38.23 -10.81
C GLU A 486 -24.72 37.30 -11.47
N ARG A 487 -25.67 36.71 -10.73
CA ARG A 487 -25.67 36.03 -9.39
C ARG A 487 -27.11 35.56 -9.15
N ALA A 488 -27.30 34.38 -8.56
CA ALA A 488 -28.58 33.86 -8.04
C ALA A 488 -29.73 33.68 -9.09
N GLY A 489 -30.70 32.80 -8.89
CA GLY A 489 -30.85 31.75 -7.88
C GLY A 489 -32.29 31.23 -7.81
N ARG A 490 -32.50 30.08 -7.15
CA ARG A 490 -33.80 29.53 -6.66
C ARG A 490 -34.91 29.34 -7.73
N SER A 491 -35.19 28.13 -8.19
CA SER A 491 -35.99 27.06 -7.54
C SER A 491 -37.50 27.34 -7.44
N THR A 492 -38.31 26.26 -7.52
CA THR A 492 -39.81 26.20 -7.46
C THR A 492 -40.53 26.46 -8.79
N ASN A 493 -41.64 25.79 -9.16
CA ASN A 493 -42.15 24.43 -8.83
C ASN A 493 -43.26 24.05 -9.85
N GLN A 494 -43.82 22.83 -9.73
CA GLN A 494 -45.17 22.41 -10.17
C GLN A 494 -45.52 22.32 -11.69
N ILE A 495 -45.54 21.06 -12.16
CA ILE A 495 -46.75 20.31 -12.60
C ILE A 495 -47.90 21.10 -13.27
N MET A 496 -48.24 20.71 -14.50
CA MET A 496 -49.59 20.82 -15.07
C MET A 496 -49.90 19.62 -15.97
N THR A 497 -51.14 19.11 -15.91
CA THR A 497 -51.58 17.83 -16.51
C THR A 497 -52.62 18.05 -17.62
N ARG A 498 -52.51 17.31 -18.74
CA ARG A 498 -53.58 16.78 -19.63
C ARG A 498 -52.91 16.10 -20.87
N VAL A 499 -53.23 14.87 -21.33
CA VAL A 499 -54.53 14.30 -21.80
C VAL A 499 -55.00 15.07 -23.05
N THR A 500 -55.17 14.52 -24.28
CA THR A 500 -55.55 13.17 -24.78
C THR A 500 -55.09 13.03 -26.26
N ARG A 501 -54.64 11.86 -26.76
CA ARG A 501 -55.40 10.79 -27.48
C ARG A 501 -55.86 11.19 -28.91
N GLU A 502 -55.42 10.50 -29.98
CA GLU A 502 -56.17 9.50 -30.83
C GLU A 502 -55.42 9.36 -32.19
N LYS A 503 -55.52 8.35 -33.08
CA LYS A 503 -56.26 7.06 -33.23
C LYS A 503 -55.55 6.20 -34.34
N VAL A 504 -55.29 4.90 -34.14
CA VAL A 504 -56.00 3.69 -34.69
C VAL A 504 -55.50 3.06 -36.03
N LYS A 505 -55.06 1.79 -35.95
CA LYS A 505 -55.56 0.56 -36.66
C LYS A 505 -54.55 -0.63 -36.52
N LYS A 506 -54.86 -1.92 -36.69
CA LYS A 506 -56.01 -2.77 -36.26
C LYS A 506 -55.77 -4.26 -36.64
N SER A 507 -55.56 -5.18 -35.68
CA SER A 507 -55.67 -6.66 -35.78
C SER A 507 -55.19 -7.27 -34.44
N LYS A 508 -55.93 -7.99 -33.56
CA LYS A 508 -57.07 -8.94 -33.65
C LYS A 508 -56.81 -10.14 -34.58
N GLY A 509 -57.06 -11.41 -34.22
CA GLY A 509 -57.61 -12.02 -32.97
C GLY A 509 -56.62 -13.01 -32.29
N GLU A 510 -56.83 -13.54 -31.06
CA GLU A 510 -57.96 -14.35 -30.54
C GLU A 510 -58.00 -15.76 -31.22
N PHE A 511 -58.13 -16.93 -30.53
CA PHE A 511 -58.47 -17.22 -29.13
C PHE A 511 -58.05 -18.66 -28.65
N SER A 512 -57.84 -18.82 -27.33
CA SER A 512 -58.00 -19.99 -26.43
C SER A 512 -57.74 -21.48 -26.81
N SER A 513 -57.02 -22.15 -25.89
CA SER A 513 -57.32 -23.47 -25.26
C SER A 513 -57.41 -24.75 -26.13
N THR A 514 -56.71 -25.84 -25.80
CA THR A 514 -57.04 -26.73 -24.66
C THR A 514 -55.96 -27.80 -24.39
N LYS A 515 -56.12 -28.56 -23.29
CA LYS A 515 -55.26 -29.68 -22.84
C LYS A 515 -55.11 -30.80 -23.88
N ARG A 516 -53.93 -31.45 -23.94
CA ARG A 516 -53.70 -32.87 -23.58
C ARG A 516 -52.31 -33.38 -24.02
N GLU A 517 -51.67 -34.19 -23.17
CA GLU A 517 -50.64 -35.16 -23.61
C GLU A 517 -51.31 -36.28 -24.43
N PRO A 518 -50.55 -37.04 -25.26
CA PRO A 518 -50.06 -38.31 -24.72
C PRO A 518 -48.66 -38.76 -25.17
N LYS A 519 -48.02 -39.49 -24.25
CA LYS A 519 -47.05 -40.60 -24.40
C LYS A 519 -46.54 -41.02 -25.80
N SER A 520 -45.21 -41.03 -25.88
CA SER A 520 -44.34 -42.18 -26.18
C SER A 520 -43.99 -42.63 -27.62
N ARG A 521 -42.67 -42.86 -27.78
CA ARG A 521 -41.93 -43.92 -28.49
C ARG A 521 -41.44 -43.73 -29.95
N GLN A 522 -40.20 -44.21 -30.10
CA GLN A 522 -39.43 -44.59 -31.29
C GLN A 522 -38.81 -43.47 -32.14
N GLY A 523 -37.55 -43.72 -32.53
CA GLY A 523 -36.55 -42.76 -33.01
C GLY A 523 -35.22 -43.02 -32.31
#